data_AF-A0A416TGB8-F1
#
_entry.id   AF-A0A416TGB8-F1
#
_cell.length_a   1.000
_cell.length_b   1.000
_cell.length_c   1.000
_cell.angle_alpha   90.00
_cell.angle_beta   90.00
_cell.angle_gamma   90.00
#
_symmetry.space_group_name_H-M   'P 1'
#
loop_
_entity.id
_entity.type
_entity.pdbx_description
1 polymer ?
#
loop_
_entity_poly.entity_id
_entity_poly.type
_entity_poly.pdbx_seq_one_letter_code
_entity_poly.pdbx_strand_id
1 'polypeptide(L)'
;MDDTNLSIVKVDNIKKFWLSFTTWFEDELPGTGILKAYYEDYDNWNGGIYYLGIDFEKEYRLHYGIDYSDILKLEVPQMEDIKMFIELAFHEWVIFEKRYDFTVMVNKRLSRFSIPYRLQNGRLIQEGYKTSYYLDKILNYSMFERKIRYSEEMITSREYLDKKSALDYIIDALQFILSVQDSEKVILKYKLAAKSVNEDENSKVYAVVKAEIEEIMKISNEYFDIRHNEYLNKAKQAREPIQDLAFIEYLYNRAYALLYLLRIKTDTDKLINFKKDCDNHTSVDQDV
;
A
#
# COMPACT_ATOMS: atom_id res chain seq x y z
N MET A 1 -7.03 4.02 -20.51
CA MET A 1 -7.63 4.20 -19.18
C MET A 1 -6.83 5.29 -18.51
N ASP A 2 -7.44 6.48 -18.49
CA ASP A 2 -6.86 7.74 -18.02
C ASP A 2 -6.53 7.69 -16.53
N ASP A 3 -5.45 8.36 -16.12
CA ASP A 3 -5.11 8.63 -14.71
C ASP A 3 -6.27 9.29 -13.94
N THR A 4 -7.16 9.97 -14.67
CA THR A 4 -8.41 10.53 -14.19
C THR A 4 -9.27 9.47 -13.47
N ASN A 5 -9.39 8.24 -14.00
CA ASN A 5 -10.25 7.20 -13.41
C ASN A 5 -9.73 6.68 -12.06
N LEU A 6 -8.41 6.59 -11.87
CA LEU A 6 -7.84 6.13 -10.59
C LEU A 6 -7.96 7.20 -9.50
N SER A 7 -7.84 8.48 -9.89
CA SER A 7 -8.11 9.61 -8.98
C SER A 7 -9.59 9.66 -8.59
N ILE A 8 -10.50 9.41 -9.54
CA ILE A 8 -11.94 9.37 -9.31
C ILE A 8 -12.32 8.25 -8.33
N VAL A 9 -11.76 7.04 -8.49
CA VAL A 9 -12.04 5.91 -7.57
C VAL A 9 -11.53 6.18 -6.16
N LYS A 10 -10.35 6.80 -6.01
CA LYS A 10 -9.83 7.18 -4.68
C LYS A 10 -10.70 8.24 -4.00
N VAL A 11 -11.13 9.25 -4.75
CA VAL A 11 -12.02 10.31 -4.26
C VAL A 11 -13.39 9.75 -3.87
N ASP A 12 -13.96 8.85 -4.68
CA ASP A 12 -15.24 8.20 -4.42
C ASP A 12 -15.20 7.31 -3.16
N ASN A 13 -14.10 6.58 -2.95
CA ASN A 13 -13.90 5.77 -1.75
C ASN A 13 -13.81 6.63 -0.48
N ILE A 14 -13.07 7.75 -0.53
CA ILE A 14 -12.98 8.69 0.61
C ILE A 14 -14.35 9.27 0.92
N LYS A 15 -15.11 9.68 -0.11
CA LYS A 15 -16.49 10.19 0.05
C LYS A 15 -17.39 9.17 0.76
N LYS A 16 -17.40 7.93 0.28
CA LYS A 16 -18.22 6.84 0.83
C LYS A 16 -17.79 6.48 2.26
N PHE A 17 -16.49 6.42 2.50
CA PHE A 17 -15.93 6.20 3.83
C PHE A 17 -16.37 7.29 4.79
N TRP A 18 -16.16 8.55 4.42
CA TRP A 18 -16.40 9.68 5.30
C TRP A 18 -17.87 9.77 5.68
N LEU A 19 -18.77 9.69 4.70
CA LEU A 19 -20.21 9.64 4.95
C LEU A 19 -20.59 8.50 5.90
N SER A 20 -20.07 7.29 5.69
CA SER A 20 -20.35 6.15 6.58
C SER A 20 -19.73 6.29 7.97
N PHE A 21 -18.63 7.03 8.09
CA PHE A 21 -17.96 7.29 9.36
C PHE A 21 -18.71 8.36 10.15
N THR A 22 -19.06 9.49 9.53
CA THR A 22 -19.76 10.60 10.19
C THR A 22 -21.15 10.19 10.66
N THR A 23 -21.94 9.50 9.83
CA THR A 23 -23.25 8.97 10.25
C THR A 23 -23.14 8.07 11.48
N TRP A 24 -22.15 7.18 11.52
CA TRP A 24 -21.95 6.36 12.72
C TRP A 24 -21.48 7.18 13.92
N PHE A 25 -20.56 8.11 13.70
CA PHE A 25 -19.98 8.92 14.76
C PHE A 25 -21.01 9.84 15.41
N GLU A 26 -21.93 10.40 14.62
CA GLU A 26 -22.96 11.34 15.08
C GLU A 26 -24.22 10.62 15.60
N ASP A 27 -24.68 9.57 14.92
CA ASP A 27 -26.00 8.99 15.20
C ASP A 27 -25.95 7.67 15.99
N GLU A 28 -24.86 6.90 15.88
CA GLU A 28 -24.78 5.54 16.47
C GLU A 28 -23.79 5.45 17.64
N LEU A 29 -22.76 6.30 17.68
CA LEU A 29 -21.73 6.27 18.72
C LEU A 29 -22.23 6.82 20.08
N PRO A 30 -23.04 7.90 20.14
CA PRO A 30 -23.57 8.40 21.40
C PRO A 30 -24.44 7.35 22.13
N GLY A 31 -24.30 7.25 23.45
CA GLY A 31 -25.07 6.32 24.27
C GLY A 31 -24.58 4.87 24.24
N THR A 32 -23.52 4.58 23.48
CA THR A 32 -22.84 3.27 23.49
C THR A 32 -21.94 3.08 24.72
N GLY A 33 -21.67 4.15 25.46
CA GLY A 33 -20.71 4.17 26.57
C GLY A 33 -19.25 4.09 26.12
N ILE A 34 -18.95 4.41 24.85
CA ILE A 34 -17.58 4.51 24.32
C ILE A 34 -17.00 5.91 24.56
N LEU A 35 -17.84 6.95 24.48
CA LEU A 35 -17.43 8.34 24.69
C LEU A 35 -17.44 8.69 26.18
N LYS A 36 -16.57 9.63 26.58
CA LYS A 36 -16.63 10.19 27.93
C LYS A 36 -17.96 10.93 28.07
N ALA A 37 -18.63 10.77 29.22
CA ALA A 37 -19.92 11.41 29.50
C ALA A 37 -19.91 12.94 29.35
N TYR A 38 -18.75 13.60 29.45
CA TYR A 38 -18.61 15.04 29.18
C TYR A 38 -18.93 15.43 27.73
N TYR A 39 -18.78 14.50 26.79
CA TYR A 39 -19.00 14.70 25.36
C TYR A 39 -20.31 14.09 24.86
N GLU A 40 -21.15 13.59 25.77
CA GLU A 40 -22.46 13.02 25.46
C GLU A 40 -23.53 13.83 26.18
N ASP A 41 -24.51 14.29 25.42
CA ASP A 41 -25.72 14.90 25.96
C ASP A 41 -26.91 13.97 25.77
N TYR A 42 -27.92 14.13 26.63
CA TYR A 42 -29.14 13.33 26.59
C TYR A 42 -30.35 14.26 26.54
N ASP A 43 -31.14 14.14 25.47
CA ASP A 43 -32.44 14.81 25.38
C ASP A 43 -33.53 13.88 25.91
N ASN A 44 -34.30 14.34 26.90
CA ASN A 44 -35.39 13.60 27.52
C ASN A 44 -36.67 13.57 26.66
N TRP A 45 -36.68 14.20 25.48
CA TRP A 45 -37.88 14.27 24.62
C TRP A 45 -37.99 13.06 23.68
N ASN A 46 -39.22 12.67 23.32
CA ASN A 46 -39.55 11.60 22.35
C ASN A 46 -38.81 10.25 22.51
N GLY A 47 -38.65 9.76 23.74
CA GLY A 47 -38.09 8.44 24.01
C GLY A 47 -36.60 8.41 24.34
N GLY A 48 -35.94 9.58 24.43
CA GLY A 48 -34.60 9.69 24.96
C GLY A 48 -33.52 9.38 23.92
N ILE A 49 -32.87 10.41 23.38
CA ILE A 49 -31.80 10.23 22.38
C ILE A 49 -30.50 10.83 22.91
N TYR A 50 -29.43 10.06 22.80
CA TYR A 50 -28.06 10.55 23.05
C TYR A 50 -27.54 11.25 21.81
N TYR A 51 -26.84 12.36 21.99
CA TYR A 51 -26.18 13.09 20.92
C TYR A 51 -24.81 13.61 21.37
N LEU A 52 -24.00 14.03 20.40
CA LEU A 52 -22.67 14.57 20.66
C LEU A 52 -22.74 15.97 21.29
N GLY A 53 -22.16 16.12 22.47
CA GLY A 53 -21.97 17.39 23.18
C GLY A 53 -20.59 18.02 22.97
N ILE A 54 -19.94 17.75 21.82
CA ILE A 54 -18.55 18.18 21.57
C ILE A 54 -18.51 19.60 21.00
N ASP A 55 -17.81 20.50 21.69
CA ASP A 55 -17.42 21.80 21.14
C ASP A 55 -16.13 21.64 20.31
N PHE A 56 -16.29 21.28 19.03
CA PHE A 56 -15.16 21.00 18.14
C PHE A 56 -14.19 22.18 17.99
N GLU A 57 -14.69 23.41 17.99
CA GLU A 57 -13.88 24.62 17.88
C GLU A 57 -12.94 24.76 19.09
N LYS A 58 -13.48 24.56 20.29
CA LYS A 58 -12.69 24.58 21.52
C LYS A 58 -11.66 23.45 21.54
N GLU A 59 -12.04 22.23 21.17
CA GLU A 59 -11.16 21.06 21.20
C GLU A 59 -9.99 21.19 20.21
N TYR A 60 -10.25 21.67 19.00
CA TYR A 60 -9.20 21.90 17.99
C TYR A 60 -8.23 23.00 18.42
N ARG A 61 -8.73 24.09 18.99
CA ARG A 61 -7.87 25.15 19.54
C ARG A 61 -7.03 24.65 20.72
N LEU A 62 -7.59 23.81 21.58
CA LEU A 62 -6.91 23.29 22.75
C LEU A 62 -5.78 22.31 22.38
N HIS A 63 -6.04 21.39 21.45
CA HIS A 63 -5.12 20.28 21.16
C HIS A 63 -4.21 20.53 19.94
N TYR A 64 -4.67 21.31 18.96
CA TYR A 64 -3.92 21.57 17.72
C TYR A 64 -3.56 23.05 17.51
N GLY A 65 -4.16 23.98 18.25
CA GLY A 65 -3.89 25.42 18.10
C GLY A 65 -4.38 26.00 16.77
N ILE A 66 -5.35 25.35 16.14
CA ILE A 66 -5.99 25.78 14.88
C ILE A 66 -7.50 25.88 15.06
N ASP A 67 -8.16 26.63 14.19
CA ASP A 67 -9.62 26.68 14.12
C ASP A 67 -10.18 25.40 13.49
N TYR A 68 -11.39 25.02 13.87
CA TYR A 68 -12.06 23.82 13.35
C TYR A 68 -12.54 24.05 11.91
N SER A 69 -12.19 23.14 11.01
CA SER A 69 -12.43 23.25 9.57
C SER A 69 -13.83 22.81 9.12
N ASP A 70 -14.77 22.58 10.05
CA ASP A 70 -16.10 22.02 9.73
C ASP A 70 -16.02 20.67 8.96
N ILE A 71 -14.98 19.87 9.23
CA ILE A 71 -14.68 18.63 8.49
C ILE A 71 -15.86 17.66 8.38
N LEU A 72 -16.73 17.60 9.39
CA LEU A 72 -17.92 16.72 9.39
C LEU A 72 -18.93 17.09 8.28
N LYS A 73 -18.93 18.34 7.83
CA LYS A 73 -19.80 18.84 6.74
C LYS A 73 -19.18 18.68 5.35
N LEU A 74 -17.91 18.30 5.27
CA LEU A 74 -17.22 18.13 3.98
C LEU A 74 -17.63 16.82 3.31
N GLU A 75 -17.96 16.85 2.03
CA GLU A 75 -18.24 15.63 1.26
C GLU A 75 -16.97 14.80 1.00
N VAL A 76 -15.82 15.47 0.82
CA VAL A 76 -14.53 14.85 0.52
C VAL A 76 -13.43 15.57 1.30
N PRO A 77 -13.29 15.31 2.60
CA PRO A 77 -12.21 15.88 3.39
C PRO A 77 -10.83 15.35 2.95
N GLN A 78 -9.79 16.13 3.22
CA GLN A 78 -8.43 15.65 3.02
C GLN A 78 -8.07 14.59 4.07
N MET A 79 -7.16 13.68 3.71
CA MET A 79 -6.80 12.58 4.60
C MET A 79 -6.11 13.06 5.88
N GLU A 80 -5.37 14.16 5.78
CA GLU A 80 -4.75 14.85 6.92
C GLU A 80 -5.81 15.30 7.93
N ASP A 81 -6.92 15.88 7.46
CA ASP A 81 -8.02 16.32 8.31
C ASP A 81 -8.73 15.13 8.97
N ILE A 82 -9.00 14.06 8.19
CA ILE A 82 -9.56 12.80 8.69
C ILE A 82 -8.69 12.23 9.81
N LYS A 83 -7.38 12.23 9.60
CA LYS A 83 -6.39 11.73 10.55
C LYS A 83 -6.44 12.54 11.84
N MET A 84 -6.35 13.86 11.75
CA MET A 84 -6.44 14.73 12.93
C MET A 84 -7.73 14.49 13.71
N PHE A 85 -8.87 14.38 13.02
CA PHE A 85 -10.16 14.14 13.67
C PHE A 85 -10.19 12.80 14.42
N ILE A 86 -9.82 11.70 13.76
CA ILE A 86 -9.88 10.35 14.35
C ILE A 86 -8.88 10.20 15.50
N GLU A 87 -7.69 10.77 15.35
CA GLU A 87 -6.67 10.74 16.40
C GLU A 87 -7.10 11.56 17.62
N LEU A 88 -7.68 12.75 17.43
CA LEU A 88 -8.22 13.56 18.53
C LEU A 88 -9.34 12.82 19.26
N ALA A 89 -10.29 12.23 18.51
CA ALA A 89 -11.38 11.44 19.07
C ALA A 89 -10.87 10.29 19.94
N PHE A 90 -9.87 9.55 19.47
CA PHE A 90 -9.30 8.42 20.22
C PHE A 90 -8.64 8.86 21.53
N HIS A 91 -7.89 9.96 21.51
CA HIS A 91 -7.11 10.39 22.66
C HIS A 91 -7.99 11.09 23.70
N GLU A 92 -8.87 11.99 23.25
CA GLU A 92 -9.55 12.93 24.12
C GLU A 92 -11.02 12.57 24.36
N TRP A 93 -11.74 12.07 23.37
CA TRP A 93 -13.19 11.89 23.49
C TRP A 93 -13.58 10.49 23.93
N VAL A 94 -12.81 9.47 23.53
CA VAL A 94 -13.06 8.06 23.85
C VAL A 94 -12.56 7.72 25.26
N ILE A 95 -13.35 6.94 26.00
CA ILE A 95 -12.99 6.37 27.30
C ILE A 95 -11.80 5.42 27.12
N PHE A 96 -10.81 5.51 28.02
CA PHE A 96 -9.56 4.77 27.90
C PHE A 96 -9.77 3.25 27.72
N GLU A 97 -10.66 2.67 28.53
CA GLU A 97 -11.02 1.24 28.52
C GLU A 97 -11.76 0.83 27.23
N LYS A 98 -12.34 1.78 26.51
CA LYS A 98 -13.13 1.57 25.29
C LYS A 98 -12.40 1.90 24.00
N ARG A 99 -11.13 2.29 24.10
CA ARG A 99 -10.26 2.57 22.93
C ARG A 99 -10.12 1.38 21.99
N TYR A 100 -10.16 0.15 22.49
CA TYR A 100 -10.16 -1.05 21.66
C TYR A 100 -11.44 -1.15 20.80
N ASP A 101 -12.61 -0.99 21.42
CA ASP A 101 -13.91 -1.03 20.75
C ASP A 101 -13.99 0.02 19.64
N PHE A 102 -13.57 1.26 19.96
CA PHE A 102 -13.45 2.34 18.97
C PHE A 102 -12.50 1.97 17.82
N THR A 103 -11.33 1.42 18.13
CA THR A 103 -10.35 0.99 17.12
C THR A 103 -10.91 -0.05 16.15
N VAL A 104 -11.63 -1.05 16.67
CA VAL A 104 -12.28 -2.09 15.86
C VAL A 104 -13.32 -1.46 14.92
N MET A 105 -14.15 -0.55 15.42
CA MET A 105 -15.20 0.10 14.64
C MET A 105 -14.63 0.99 13.53
N VAL A 106 -13.57 1.76 13.81
CA VAL A 106 -12.87 2.59 12.82
C VAL A 106 -12.22 1.73 11.75
N ASN A 107 -11.46 0.70 12.14
CA ASN A 107 -10.77 -0.17 11.19
C ASN A 107 -11.73 -0.98 10.30
N LYS A 108 -12.88 -1.42 10.84
CA LYS A 108 -13.93 -2.07 10.04
C LYS A 108 -14.43 -1.16 8.93
N ARG A 109 -14.60 0.14 9.20
CA ARG A 109 -15.03 1.13 8.20
C ARG A 109 -13.94 1.42 7.18
N LEU A 110 -12.70 1.66 7.63
CA LEU A 110 -11.55 1.86 6.74
C LEU A 110 -11.40 0.70 5.74
N SER A 111 -11.49 -0.55 6.24
CA SER A 111 -11.41 -1.75 5.42
C SER A 111 -12.60 -1.88 4.46
N ARG A 112 -13.84 -1.62 4.91
CA ARG A 112 -15.06 -1.71 4.09
C ARG A 112 -14.99 -0.82 2.83
N PHE A 113 -14.35 0.34 2.92
CA PHE A 113 -14.23 1.29 1.82
C PHE A 113 -12.85 1.30 1.17
N SER A 114 -12.01 0.30 1.45
CA SER A 114 -10.66 0.16 0.88
C SER A 114 -9.78 1.41 1.09
N ILE A 115 -9.88 2.04 2.26
CA ILE A 115 -9.02 3.15 2.66
C ILE A 115 -7.69 2.56 3.16
N PRO A 116 -6.53 2.94 2.58
CA PRO A 116 -5.23 2.33 2.88
C PRO A 116 -4.63 2.86 4.19
N TYR A 117 -5.40 2.80 5.27
CA TYR A 117 -5.04 3.28 6.59
C TYR A 117 -5.58 2.34 7.66
N ARG A 118 -4.88 2.27 8.79
CA ARG A 118 -5.30 1.55 9.99
C ARG A 118 -5.09 2.44 11.21
N LEU A 119 -6.08 2.47 12.08
CA LEU A 119 -5.94 3.03 13.42
C LEU A 119 -5.20 2.02 14.29
N GLN A 120 -4.00 2.39 14.75
CA GLN A 120 -3.16 1.59 15.62
C GLN A 120 -2.56 2.48 16.71
N ASN A 121 -2.77 2.10 17.98
CA ASN A 121 -2.28 2.84 19.15
C ASN A 121 -2.65 4.34 19.11
N GLY A 122 -3.88 4.64 18.66
CA GLY A 122 -4.38 6.01 18.56
C GLY A 122 -3.87 6.82 17.39
N ARG A 123 -3.03 6.24 16.52
CA ARG A 123 -2.55 6.90 15.30
C ARG A 123 -3.14 6.25 14.05
N LEU A 124 -3.53 7.08 13.09
CA LEU A 124 -3.93 6.63 11.78
C LEU A 124 -2.66 6.45 10.93
N ILE A 125 -2.22 5.20 10.83
CA ILE A 125 -1.01 4.82 10.10
C ILE A 125 -1.44 4.41 8.71
N GLN A 126 -0.76 4.93 7.69
CA GLN A 126 -0.96 4.44 6.34
C GLN A 126 -0.59 2.96 6.32
N GLU A 127 -1.52 2.11 5.89
CA GLU A 127 -1.17 0.78 5.48
C GLU A 127 -0.41 0.94 4.16
N GLY A 128 0.92 1.14 4.24
CA GLY A 128 1.78 0.91 3.10
C GLY A 128 1.45 -0.49 2.62
N TYR A 129 1.11 -0.64 1.33
CA TYR A 129 0.55 -1.86 0.72
C TYR A 129 1.06 -3.13 1.41
N LYS A 130 0.40 -3.55 2.49
CA LYS A 130 0.70 -4.79 3.17
C LYS A 130 -0.01 -5.83 2.36
N THR A 131 0.59 -6.21 1.23
CA THR A 131 0.28 -7.50 0.66
C THR A 131 0.85 -8.53 1.64
N SER A 132 0.06 -8.88 2.66
CA SER A 132 0.19 -10.13 3.40
C SER A 132 -0.03 -11.35 2.49
N TYR A 133 -0.41 -11.11 1.23
CA TYR A 133 -0.42 -12.07 0.16
C TYR A 133 0.99 -12.26 -0.39
N TYR A 134 1.37 -13.52 -0.60
CA TYR A 134 2.28 -13.84 -1.70
C TYR A 134 1.75 -13.11 -2.94
N LEU A 135 2.51 -12.12 -3.44
CA LEU A 135 2.20 -11.44 -4.70
C LEU A 135 2.29 -12.48 -5.82
N ASP A 136 1.16 -13.12 -6.13
CA ASP A 136 1.13 -14.09 -7.22
C ASP A 136 1.28 -13.38 -8.57
N LYS A 137 0.81 -12.12 -8.65
CA LYS A 137 0.82 -11.27 -9.85
C LYS A 137 0.90 -9.78 -9.47
N ILE A 138 1.95 -9.08 -9.92
CA ILE A 138 2.04 -7.61 -9.84
C ILE A 138 1.27 -7.06 -11.06
N LEU A 139 0.29 -6.18 -10.85
CA LEU A 139 -0.86 -6.02 -11.77
C LEU A 139 -0.93 -4.71 -12.57
N ASN A 140 0.17 -3.94 -12.73
CA ASN A 140 0.07 -2.68 -13.47
C ASN A 140 1.33 -2.27 -14.25
N TYR A 141 1.26 -2.34 -15.58
CA TYR A 141 2.33 -1.90 -16.50
C TYR A 141 2.64 -0.40 -16.40
N SER A 142 1.64 0.46 -16.16
CA SER A 142 1.90 1.91 -15.96
C SER A 142 2.68 2.17 -14.68
N MET A 143 2.36 1.43 -13.61
CA MET A 143 3.11 1.50 -12.36
C MET A 143 4.55 0.98 -12.54
N PHE A 144 4.72 -0.08 -13.33
CA PHE A 144 6.03 -0.60 -13.72
C PHE A 144 6.88 0.48 -14.44
N GLU A 145 6.35 1.14 -15.46
CA GLU A 145 7.06 2.22 -16.19
C GLU A 145 7.38 3.43 -15.29
N ARG A 146 6.47 3.79 -14.38
CA ARG A 146 6.72 4.85 -13.40
C ARG A 146 7.85 4.50 -12.44
N LYS A 147 7.87 3.26 -11.93
CA LYS A 147 8.92 2.79 -11.02
C LYS A 147 10.30 2.85 -11.68
N ILE A 148 10.42 2.45 -12.94
CA ILE A 148 11.69 2.55 -13.69
C ILE A 148 12.15 4.01 -13.77
N ARG A 149 11.27 4.91 -14.24
CA ARG A 149 11.60 6.32 -14.40
C ARG A 149 12.02 7.00 -13.10
N TYR A 150 11.23 6.81 -12.03
CA TYR A 150 11.60 7.36 -10.72
C TYR A 150 12.92 6.78 -10.22
N SER A 151 13.18 5.49 -10.46
CA SER A 151 14.45 4.89 -10.08
C SER A 151 15.66 5.51 -10.79
N GLU A 152 15.52 5.87 -12.06
CA GLU A 152 16.57 6.51 -12.87
C GLU A 152 16.89 7.92 -12.35
N GLU A 153 15.87 8.66 -11.92
CA GLU A 153 16.04 9.98 -11.31
C GLU A 153 16.75 9.83 -9.95
N MET A 154 16.25 8.94 -9.10
CA MET A 154 16.69 8.79 -7.71
C MET A 154 18.10 8.20 -7.57
N ILE A 155 18.53 7.31 -8.48
CA ILE A 155 19.87 6.71 -8.39
C ILE A 155 21.00 7.75 -8.56
N THR A 156 20.71 8.85 -9.26
CA THR A 156 21.66 9.95 -9.48
C THR A 156 21.81 10.89 -8.28
N SER A 157 20.91 10.78 -7.30
CA SER A 157 20.96 11.55 -6.06
C SER A 157 22.23 11.23 -5.27
N ARG A 158 22.66 12.13 -4.38
CA ARG A 158 23.73 11.84 -3.40
C ARG A 158 23.18 11.28 -2.10
N GLU A 159 21.86 11.31 -1.91
CA GLU A 159 21.22 10.89 -0.68
C GLU A 159 21.06 9.37 -0.63
N TYR A 160 21.32 8.82 0.55
CA TYR A 160 21.19 7.39 0.81
C TYR A 160 19.77 6.88 0.56
N LEU A 161 18.77 7.60 1.10
CA LEU A 161 17.37 7.21 0.99
C LEU A 161 16.94 7.15 -0.48
N ASP A 162 17.35 8.13 -1.28
CA ASP A 162 17.02 8.17 -2.70
C ASP A 162 17.61 6.97 -3.45
N LYS A 163 18.91 6.70 -3.28
CA LYS A 163 19.55 5.54 -3.95
C LYS A 163 18.96 4.23 -3.48
N LYS A 164 18.60 4.13 -2.19
CA LYS A 164 17.96 2.95 -1.65
C LYS A 164 16.58 2.76 -2.27
N SER A 165 15.77 3.80 -2.35
CA SER A 165 14.47 3.77 -3.03
C SER A 165 14.60 3.45 -4.51
N ALA A 166 15.63 3.95 -5.19
CA ALA A 166 15.93 3.59 -6.58
C ALA A 166 16.17 2.09 -6.75
N LEU A 167 16.98 1.49 -5.87
CA LEU A 167 17.22 0.05 -5.84
C LEU A 167 15.93 -0.74 -5.57
N ASP A 168 15.09 -0.26 -4.66
CA ASP A 168 13.83 -0.92 -4.34
C ASP A 168 12.88 -0.90 -5.55
N TYR A 169 12.78 0.24 -6.23
CA TYR A 169 11.94 0.37 -7.43
C TYR A 169 12.41 -0.49 -8.61
N ILE A 170 13.72 -0.59 -8.85
CA ILE A 170 14.22 -1.39 -9.97
C ILE A 170 14.06 -2.89 -9.71
N ILE A 171 14.22 -3.34 -8.46
CA ILE A 171 14.00 -4.73 -8.06
C ILE A 171 12.52 -5.08 -8.16
N ASP A 172 11.62 -4.19 -7.74
CA ASP A 172 10.18 -4.35 -7.91
C ASP A 172 9.79 -4.48 -9.39
N ALA A 173 10.39 -3.67 -10.27
CA ALA A 173 10.15 -3.73 -11.70
C ALA A 173 10.64 -5.06 -12.30
N LEU A 174 11.83 -5.54 -11.89
CA LEU A 174 12.34 -6.84 -12.30
C LEU A 174 11.41 -7.96 -11.85
N GLN A 175 10.92 -7.89 -10.63
CA GLN A 175 10.00 -8.86 -10.08
C GLN A 175 8.66 -8.89 -10.84
N PHE A 176 8.20 -7.75 -11.35
CA PHE A 176 7.02 -7.69 -12.24
C PHE A 176 7.25 -8.51 -13.51
N ILE A 177 8.34 -8.29 -14.25
CA ILE A 177 8.64 -9.06 -15.49
C ILE A 177 8.71 -10.56 -15.22
N LEU A 178 9.33 -10.94 -14.10
CA LEU A 178 9.41 -12.35 -13.69
C LEU A 178 8.02 -12.91 -13.32
N SER A 179 7.16 -12.11 -12.68
CA SER A 179 5.83 -12.55 -12.22
C SER A 179 4.85 -12.85 -13.37
N VAL A 180 5.00 -12.18 -14.51
CA VAL A 180 4.16 -12.32 -15.72
C VAL A 180 4.45 -13.63 -16.48
N GLN A 181 5.54 -14.33 -16.16
CA GLN A 181 5.86 -15.60 -16.81
C GLN A 181 4.84 -16.70 -16.46
N ASP A 182 4.48 -17.51 -17.45
CA ASP A 182 3.42 -18.54 -17.38
C ASP A 182 3.83 -19.77 -16.54
N SER A 183 3.93 -19.60 -15.21
CA SER A 183 4.17 -20.72 -14.28
C SER A 183 3.77 -20.38 -12.85
N GLU A 184 3.36 -21.37 -12.06
CA GLU A 184 3.10 -21.17 -10.62
C GLU A 184 4.40 -21.21 -9.78
N LYS A 185 5.44 -21.91 -10.26
CA LYS A 185 6.68 -22.09 -9.50
C LYS A 185 7.68 -21.00 -9.84
N VAL A 186 8.16 -20.28 -8.83
CA VAL A 186 9.15 -19.19 -8.95
C VAL A 186 10.39 -19.59 -9.78
N ILE A 187 10.96 -20.77 -9.51
CA ILE A 187 12.13 -21.28 -10.25
C ILE A 187 11.83 -21.49 -11.73
N LEU A 188 10.61 -21.89 -12.07
CA LEU A 188 10.20 -22.07 -13.47
C LEU A 188 9.95 -20.72 -14.15
N LYS A 189 9.41 -19.72 -13.43
CA LYS A 189 9.31 -18.34 -13.94
C LYS A 189 10.68 -17.79 -14.35
N TYR A 190 11.72 -18.05 -13.56
CA TYR A 190 13.09 -17.62 -13.89
C TYR A 190 13.64 -18.30 -15.15
N LYS A 191 13.40 -19.60 -15.30
CA LYS A 191 13.76 -20.34 -16.53
C LYS A 191 13.03 -19.78 -17.74
N LEU A 192 11.74 -19.51 -17.65
CA LEU A 192 10.94 -18.94 -18.74
C LEU A 192 11.42 -17.54 -19.13
N ALA A 193 11.73 -16.69 -18.14
CA ALA A 193 12.31 -15.38 -18.39
C ALA A 193 13.66 -15.49 -19.12
N ALA A 194 14.56 -16.40 -18.70
CA ALA A 194 15.81 -16.63 -19.40
C ALA A 194 15.60 -17.17 -20.83
N LYS A 195 14.61 -18.05 -21.03
CA LYS A 195 14.23 -18.56 -22.37
C LYS A 195 13.76 -17.46 -23.31
N SER A 196 13.09 -16.42 -22.79
CA SER A 196 12.70 -15.27 -23.62
C SER A 196 13.90 -14.58 -24.26
N VAL A 197 15.07 -14.62 -23.61
CA VAL A 197 16.32 -14.06 -24.16
C VAL A 197 17.02 -15.03 -25.11
N ASN A 198 17.06 -16.32 -24.75
CA ASN A 198 17.61 -17.37 -25.61
C ASN A 198 16.90 -18.71 -25.36
N GLU A 199 16.25 -19.25 -26.39
CA GLU A 199 15.49 -20.49 -26.33
C GLU A 199 16.36 -21.73 -26.08
N ASP A 200 17.63 -21.71 -26.48
CA ASP A 200 18.57 -22.82 -26.28
C ASP A 200 19.09 -22.86 -24.84
N GLU A 201 18.57 -23.81 -24.06
CA GLU A 201 18.96 -24.03 -22.66
C GLU A 201 20.43 -24.44 -22.49
N ASN A 202 21.10 -24.92 -23.53
CA ASN A 202 22.52 -25.28 -23.48
C ASN A 202 23.44 -24.11 -23.84
N SER A 203 22.87 -22.98 -24.26
CA SER A 203 23.64 -21.79 -24.61
C SER A 203 24.24 -21.13 -23.37
N LYS A 204 25.46 -20.58 -23.53
CA LYS A 204 26.08 -19.77 -22.48
C LYS A 204 25.23 -18.54 -22.12
N VAL A 205 24.52 -17.98 -23.11
CA VAL A 205 23.64 -16.81 -22.91
C VAL A 205 22.50 -17.16 -21.96
N TYR A 206 21.79 -18.25 -22.21
CA TYR A 206 20.73 -18.72 -21.32
C TYR A 206 21.25 -18.98 -19.90
N ALA A 207 22.39 -19.70 -19.79
CA ALA A 207 22.97 -20.03 -18.49
C ALA A 207 23.34 -18.78 -17.69
N VAL A 208 23.97 -17.78 -18.32
CA VAL A 208 24.36 -16.51 -17.68
C VAL A 208 23.13 -15.71 -17.26
N VAL A 209 22.14 -15.54 -18.14
CA VAL A 209 20.91 -14.78 -17.81
C VAL A 209 20.15 -15.43 -16.67
N LYS A 210 20.00 -16.76 -16.71
CA LYS A 210 19.33 -17.51 -15.64
C LYS A 210 20.06 -17.36 -14.31
N ALA A 211 21.38 -17.50 -14.30
CA ALA A 211 22.19 -17.33 -13.10
C ALA A 211 22.06 -15.91 -12.53
N GLU A 212 22.09 -14.88 -13.38
CA GLU A 212 21.95 -13.48 -12.96
C GLU A 212 20.57 -13.20 -12.34
N ILE A 213 19.49 -13.74 -12.92
CA ILE A 213 18.14 -13.67 -12.34
C ILE A 213 18.14 -14.32 -10.95
N GLU A 214 18.66 -15.54 -10.82
CA GLU A 214 18.70 -16.29 -9.56
C GLU A 214 19.52 -15.55 -8.50
N GLU A 215 20.68 -14.99 -8.86
CA GLU A 215 21.54 -14.24 -7.96
C GLU A 215 20.91 -12.94 -7.48
N ILE A 216 20.41 -12.10 -8.38
CA ILE A 216 19.78 -10.82 -8.00
C ILE A 216 18.58 -11.08 -7.10
N MET A 217 17.74 -12.07 -7.45
CA MET A 217 16.59 -12.43 -6.62
C MET A 217 17.00 -13.03 -5.28
N LYS A 218 18.13 -13.76 -5.20
CA LYS A 218 18.64 -14.26 -3.93
C LYS A 218 19.16 -13.13 -3.05
N ILE A 219 19.92 -12.20 -3.62
CA ILE A 219 20.44 -11.01 -2.93
C ILE A 219 19.29 -10.18 -2.37
N SER A 220 18.25 -9.92 -3.17
CA SER A 220 17.09 -9.12 -2.75
C SER A 220 16.15 -9.80 -1.76
N ASN A 221 16.13 -11.14 -1.72
CA ASN A 221 15.14 -11.90 -0.95
C ASN A 221 15.74 -12.63 0.26
N GLU A 222 17.04 -12.88 0.29
CA GLU A 222 17.67 -13.67 1.35
C GLU A 222 18.76 -12.92 2.10
N TYR A 223 19.46 -11.96 1.47
CA TYR A 223 20.64 -11.35 2.09
C TYR A 223 20.38 -9.96 2.65
N PHE A 224 19.79 -9.08 1.85
CA PHE A 224 19.68 -7.67 2.21
C PHE A 224 18.24 -7.19 2.32
N ASP A 225 18.04 -6.17 3.15
CA ASP A 225 16.76 -5.48 3.31
C ASP A 225 16.46 -4.55 2.13
N ILE A 226 16.32 -5.14 0.93
CA ILE A 226 16.01 -4.44 -0.32
C ILE A 226 14.50 -4.33 -0.53
N ARG A 227 13.71 -5.23 0.07
CA ARG A 227 12.25 -5.17 -0.02
C ARG A 227 11.70 -4.89 1.36
N HIS A 228 10.76 -3.94 1.43
CA HIS A 228 10.08 -3.43 2.63
C HIS A 228 9.26 -4.50 3.38
N ASN A 229 9.92 -5.53 3.87
CA ASN A 229 9.31 -6.57 4.66
C ASN A 229 10.35 -7.16 5.61
N GLU A 230 10.06 -7.10 6.90
CA GLU A 230 10.81 -7.81 7.93
C GLU A 230 10.68 -9.32 7.71
N TYR A 231 11.71 -9.92 7.13
CA TYR A 231 11.77 -11.35 6.89
C TYR A 231 13.11 -11.89 7.35
N LEU A 232 13.05 -13.07 7.96
CA LEU A 232 14.23 -13.91 8.16
C LEU A 232 14.54 -14.66 6.86
N ASN A 233 15.83 -14.86 6.57
CA ASN A 233 16.24 -15.69 5.45
C ASN A 233 15.98 -17.19 5.75
N LYS A 234 16.24 -18.08 4.78
CA LYS A 234 16.08 -19.54 4.98
C LYS A 234 16.92 -20.08 6.14
N ALA A 235 18.05 -19.43 6.44
CA ALA A 235 18.90 -19.74 7.58
C ALA A 235 18.43 -19.11 8.91
N LYS A 236 17.23 -18.50 8.93
CA LYS A 236 16.63 -17.79 10.08
C LYS A 236 17.45 -16.61 10.60
N GLN A 237 18.25 -16.00 9.73
CA GLN A 237 19.04 -14.82 10.05
C GLN A 237 18.31 -13.55 9.61
N ALA A 238 18.52 -12.47 10.37
CA ALA A 238 18.08 -11.14 9.98
C ALA A 238 18.81 -10.72 8.70
N ARG A 239 18.08 -10.10 7.78
CA ARG A 239 18.67 -9.48 6.60
C ARG A 239 19.46 -8.25 7.00
N GLU A 240 20.53 -7.98 6.29
CA GLU A 240 21.39 -6.85 6.57
C GLU A 240 20.87 -5.58 5.88
N PRO A 241 20.88 -4.42 6.54
CA PRO A 241 20.64 -3.15 5.88
C PRO A 241 21.83 -2.81 4.98
N ILE A 242 21.57 -2.37 3.75
CA ILE A 242 22.64 -1.86 2.88
C ILE A 242 22.85 -0.40 3.20
N GLN A 243 24.07 0.00 3.57
CA GLN A 243 24.41 1.41 3.84
C GLN A 243 25.45 1.98 2.86
N ASP A 244 26.19 1.12 2.15
CA ASP A 244 27.21 1.55 1.20
C ASP A 244 26.57 2.03 -0.12
N LEU A 245 26.77 3.31 -0.45
CA LEU A 245 26.19 3.93 -1.64
C LEU A 245 26.71 3.32 -2.94
N ALA A 246 28.00 2.98 -3.02
CA ALA A 246 28.60 2.39 -4.22
C ALA A 246 28.09 0.96 -4.43
N PHE A 247 27.86 0.22 -3.34
CA PHE A 247 27.25 -1.09 -3.41
C PHE A 247 25.78 -1.04 -3.84
N ILE A 248 25.01 -0.03 -3.39
CA ILE A 248 23.64 0.21 -3.87
C ILE A 248 23.63 0.47 -5.37
N GLU A 249 24.49 1.37 -5.85
CA GLU A 249 24.62 1.67 -7.29
C GLU A 249 25.02 0.44 -8.10
N TYR A 250 25.95 -0.36 -7.59
CA TYR A 250 26.38 -1.60 -8.24
C TYR A 250 25.20 -2.59 -8.40
N LEU A 251 24.45 -2.83 -7.33
CA LEU A 251 23.28 -3.71 -7.38
C LEU A 251 22.17 -3.14 -8.27
N TYR A 252 21.95 -1.84 -8.22
CA TYR A 252 21.00 -1.14 -9.08
C TYR A 252 21.36 -1.37 -10.55
N ASN A 253 22.61 -1.12 -10.94
CA ASN A 253 23.05 -1.25 -12.32
C ASN A 253 22.94 -2.69 -12.84
N ARG A 254 23.21 -3.69 -11.99
CA ARG A 254 22.98 -5.11 -12.33
C ARG A 254 21.51 -5.39 -12.60
N ALA A 255 20.63 -5.00 -11.68
CA ALA A 255 19.18 -5.18 -11.82
C ALA A 255 18.62 -4.42 -13.02
N TYR A 256 19.07 -3.18 -13.24
CA TYR A 256 18.68 -2.33 -14.36
C TYR A 256 19.05 -2.96 -15.70
N ALA A 257 20.30 -3.42 -15.85
CA ALA A 257 20.78 -4.05 -17.08
C ALA A 257 20.00 -5.34 -17.40
N LEU A 258 19.78 -6.18 -16.40
CA LEU A 258 18.99 -7.41 -16.55
C LEU A 258 17.53 -7.08 -16.91
N LEU A 259 16.92 -6.12 -16.21
CA LEU A 259 15.56 -5.70 -16.47
C LEU A 259 15.40 -5.22 -17.92
N TYR A 260 16.32 -4.38 -18.40
CA TYR A 260 16.27 -3.83 -19.75
C TYR A 260 16.43 -4.93 -20.81
N LEU A 261 17.36 -5.87 -20.58
CA LEU A 261 17.53 -7.04 -21.44
C LEU A 261 16.26 -7.89 -21.54
N LEU A 262 15.67 -8.22 -20.39
CA LEU A 262 14.44 -9.01 -20.33
C LEU A 262 13.27 -8.24 -20.96
N ARG A 263 13.16 -6.94 -20.73
CA ARG A 263 12.10 -6.09 -21.29
C ARG A 263 12.10 -6.08 -22.81
N ILE A 264 13.27 -5.98 -23.45
CA ILE A 264 13.39 -6.00 -24.91
C ILE A 264 12.97 -7.35 -25.50
N LYS A 265 13.23 -8.43 -24.76
CA LYS A 265 13.07 -9.81 -25.24
C LYS A 265 11.76 -10.46 -24.81
N THR A 266 11.08 -9.88 -23.83
CA THR A 266 9.75 -10.32 -23.39
C THR A 266 8.71 -9.87 -24.40
N ASP A 267 7.79 -10.76 -24.72
CA ASP A 267 6.65 -10.46 -25.57
C ASP A 267 5.84 -9.29 -24.99
N THR A 268 5.81 -8.18 -25.73
CA THR A 268 5.14 -6.94 -25.32
C THR A 268 3.63 -7.17 -25.17
N ASP A 269 3.07 -8.10 -25.94
CA ASP A 269 1.66 -8.48 -25.85
C ASP A 269 1.36 -9.23 -24.56
N LYS A 270 2.31 -9.98 -23.99
CA LYS A 270 2.13 -10.57 -22.64
C LYS A 270 2.13 -9.52 -21.54
N LEU A 271 2.94 -8.47 -21.69
CA LEU A 271 2.99 -7.35 -20.73
C LEU A 271 1.74 -6.47 -20.80
N ILE A 272 1.14 -6.33 -21.98
CA ILE A 272 -0.05 -5.50 -22.24
C ILE A 272 -1.36 -6.29 -22.02
N ASN A 273 -1.48 -7.54 -22.49
CA ASN A 273 -2.71 -8.34 -22.40
C ASN A 273 -2.98 -8.92 -21.00
N PHE A 274 -1.99 -8.96 -20.12
CA PHE A 274 -2.21 -9.22 -18.69
C PHE A 274 -3.24 -8.25 -18.08
N LYS A 275 -3.37 -7.05 -18.66
CA LYS A 275 -4.40 -6.07 -18.32
C LYS A 275 -5.82 -6.54 -18.65
N LYS A 276 -6.02 -7.28 -19.76
CA LYS A 276 -7.34 -7.73 -20.23
C LYS A 276 -7.85 -8.97 -19.50
N ASP A 277 -6.98 -9.93 -19.22
CA ASP A 277 -7.40 -11.17 -18.54
C ASP A 277 -7.82 -10.92 -17.09
N CYS A 278 -7.37 -9.82 -16.47
CA CYS A 278 -7.79 -9.42 -15.14
C CYS A 278 -9.15 -8.71 -15.11
N ASP A 279 -9.54 -8.02 -16.18
CA ASP A 279 -10.86 -7.40 -16.30
C ASP A 279 -11.97 -8.47 -16.48
N ASN A 280 -11.63 -9.62 -17.06
CA ASN A 280 -12.57 -10.73 -17.31
C ASN A 280 -12.85 -11.62 -16.09
N HIS A 281 -12.06 -11.53 -15.01
CA HIS A 281 -12.29 -12.31 -13.78
C HIS A 281 -13.32 -11.67 -12.82
N THR A 282 -13.90 -10.54 -13.19
CA THR A 282 -14.96 -9.86 -12.42
C THR A 282 -16.38 -10.15 -12.91
N SER A 283 -16.57 -11.08 -13.85
CA SER A 283 -17.90 -11.39 -14.41
C SER A 283 -18.16 -12.89 -14.52
N VAL A 284 -18.02 -13.65 -13.44
CA VAL A 284 -18.69 -14.95 -13.32
C VAL A 284 -19.11 -15.11 -11.86
N ASP A 285 -20.32 -14.65 -11.55
CA ASP A 285 -21.25 -15.22 -10.57
C ASP A 285 -22.58 -14.44 -10.68
N GLN A 286 -23.23 -14.62 -11.81
CA GLN A 286 -24.69 -14.54 -11.92
C GLN A 286 -25.11 -15.79 -12.68
N ASP A 287 -25.62 -16.76 -11.92
CA ASP A 287 -26.59 -17.80 -12.29
C ASP A 287 -26.32 -19.10 -11.52
N VAL A 288 -26.73 -19.14 -10.23
CA VAL A 288 -27.56 -20.21 -9.60
C VAL A 288 -28.30 -19.60 -8.41
#